data_AF-A0AAD7HXM5-F1
#
_entry.id   AF-A0AAD7HXM5-F1
#
_cell.length_a   1.000
_cell.length_b   1.000
_cell.length_c   1.000
_cell.angle_alpha   90.00
_cell.angle_beta   90.00
_cell.angle_gamma   90.00
#
_symmetry.space_group_name_H-M   'P 1'
#
loop_
_entity.id
_entity.type
_entity.pdbx_description
1 polymer ?
#
loop_
_entity_poly.entity_id
_entity_poly.type
_entity_poly.pdbx_seq_one_letter_code
_entity_poly.pdbx_strand_id
1 'polypeptide(L)'
;MRSAAELAREAGFVPAPAPQGREYTRADRPTISEYFLRLYCSATRSQRNPDRTEYIWLDEFCLADDQQPHNDETIAAQRSAELGRLADIFRGALQVVVFCHEEGCDHTKLECIWGQRLFTIAEILHAETVVRLTRRRQNNNMTAELFPTTGREFRLRMQHHAALANKWHLYAIFQHTVNAGAVPWQVAIHALVVEAIRRDEAGNFHDHKFLGTALNGLLPRRARLSDLGHSGWNDLAWLLELNQGFYNAASLAAVCSISVDNSVAWLGKPIDPAAGNERLEPVVTAFPVSSDADDPPLTIVAGETLGLRKHLKRDASGLYNNEELKGLKILSWWVAFVLVLISSALVGSGSRRSGGILYYVTAILYCIVELLAGTMYLEREGWVFLEDSLWGDKLEAKLGEQDHNLRTLTLWGSF
;
A
#
# COMPACT_ATOMS: atom_id res chain seq x y z
N MET A 1 18.81 15.17 3.39
CA MET A 1 20.07 15.91 3.19
C MET A 1 20.07 16.94 2.06
N ARG A 2 19.49 16.70 0.87
CA ARG A 2 19.53 17.68 -0.26
C ARG A 2 19.11 19.11 0.13
N SER A 3 17.97 19.26 0.82
CA SER A 3 17.47 20.60 1.20
C SER A 3 18.42 21.40 2.10
N ALA A 4 19.02 20.77 3.11
CA ALA A 4 19.95 21.46 4.01
C ALA A 4 21.25 21.83 3.28
N ALA A 5 21.68 20.97 2.37
CA ALA A 5 22.91 21.20 1.64
C ALA A 5 22.78 22.26 0.54
N GLU A 6 21.62 22.37 -0.11
CA GLU A 6 21.33 23.50 -1.01
C GLU A 6 21.37 24.82 -0.25
N LEU A 7 20.80 24.87 0.95
CA LEU A 7 20.86 26.04 1.80
C LEU A 7 22.31 26.40 2.16
N ALA A 8 23.15 25.41 2.46
CA ALA A 8 24.57 25.64 2.69
C ALA A 8 25.27 26.19 1.43
N ARG A 9 25.02 25.60 0.24
CA ARG A 9 25.59 26.07 -1.04
C ARG A 9 25.19 27.52 -1.34
N GLU A 10 23.94 27.88 -1.13
CA GLU A 10 23.46 29.27 -1.30
C GLU A 10 24.14 30.25 -0.34
N ALA A 11 24.48 29.80 0.87
CA ALA A 11 25.26 30.57 1.83
C ALA A 11 26.77 30.64 1.50
N GLY A 12 27.19 30.09 0.35
CA GLY A 12 28.58 30.10 -0.12
C GLY A 12 29.43 28.93 0.41
N PHE A 13 28.82 27.90 0.99
CA PHE A 13 29.54 26.72 1.44
C PHE A 13 30.00 25.87 0.26
N VAL A 14 31.29 25.55 0.23
CA VAL A 14 31.90 24.62 -0.73
C VAL A 14 32.30 23.36 0.03
N PRO A 15 31.69 22.20 -0.28
CA PRO A 15 31.98 20.95 0.43
C PRO A 15 33.39 20.44 0.12
N ALA A 16 33.99 19.76 1.10
CA ALA A 16 35.25 19.06 0.89
C ALA A 16 35.08 17.89 -0.11
N PRO A 17 36.14 17.48 -0.84
CA PRO A 17 36.06 16.34 -1.74
C PRO A 17 35.67 15.08 -0.96
N ALA A 18 34.51 14.54 -1.28
CA ALA A 18 33.98 13.34 -0.64
C ALA A 18 34.41 12.06 -1.39
N PRO A 19 34.60 10.93 -0.68
CA PRO A 19 34.85 9.64 -1.32
C PRO A 19 33.69 9.23 -2.24
N GLN A 20 34.00 8.39 -3.23
CA GLN A 20 33.11 8.06 -4.37
C GLN A 20 31.66 7.78 -3.93
N GLY A 21 30.72 8.52 -4.52
CA GLY A 21 29.27 8.35 -4.34
C GLY A 21 28.61 9.24 -3.28
N ARG A 22 29.35 10.07 -2.55
CA ARG A 22 28.77 11.04 -1.58
C ARG A 22 28.96 12.47 -2.04
N GLU A 23 27.94 13.32 -1.84
CA GLU A 23 28.03 14.77 -2.14
C GLU A 23 28.77 15.56 -1.04
N TYR A 24 28.80 15.06 0.20
CA TYR A 24 29.35 15.76 1.37
C TYR A 24 30.17 14.80 2.23
N THR A 25 31.25 15.32 2.80
CA THR A 25 32.02 14.62 3.84
C THR A 25 31.26 14.63 5.17
N ARG A 26 31.72 13.81 6.12
CA ARG A 26 31.19 13.84 7.48
C ARG A 26 31.53 15.14 8.21
N ALA A 27 32.68 15.75 7.89
CA ALA A 27 33.11 17.03 8.46
C ALA A 27 32.28 18.23 7.98
N ASP A 28 31.64 18.12 6.80
CA ASP A 28 30.76 19.17 6.27
C ASP A 28 29.42 19.26 7.04
N ARG A 29 29.06 18.21 7.78
CA ARG A 29 27.72 18.07 8.39
C ARG A 29 27.44 19.12 9.47
N PRO A 30 28.30 19.34 10.49
CA PRO A 30 28.04 20.37 11.51
C PRO A 30 27.82 21.76 10.90
N THR A 31 28.59 22.09 9.87
CA THR A 31 28.45 23.36 9.15
C THR A 31 27.09 23.45 8.44
N ILE A 32 26.64 22.38 7.79
CA ILE A 32 25.32 22.33 7.14
C ILE A 32 24.19 22.49 8.17
N SER A 33 24.29 21.87 9.35
CA SER A 33 23.29 22.03 10.41
C SER A 33 23.29 23.42 11.00
N GLU A 34 24.46 24.03 11.19
CA GLU A 34 24.57 25.40 11.68
C GLU A 34 23.80 26.36 10.76
N TYR A 35 23.94 26.21 9.44
CA TYR A 35 23.20 27.03 8.49
C TYR A 35 21.68 26.82 8.60
N PHE A 36 21.23 25.59 8.77
CA PHE A 36 19.82 25.29 8.99
C PHE A 36 19.29 25.91 10.30
N LEU A 37 20.05 25.79 11.40
CA LEU A 37 19.72 26.40 12.69
C LEU A 37 19.65 27.93 12.60
N ARG A 38 20.60 28.55 11.90
CA ARG A 38 20.58 30.00 11.65
C ARG A 38 19.32 30.41 10.89
N LEU A 39 18.90 29.64 9.88
CA LEU A 39 17.65 29.90 9.17
C LEU A 39 16.44 29.78 10.12
N TYR A 40 16.34 28.68 10.85
CA TYR A 40 15.25 28.48 11.81
C TYR A 40 15.18 29.59 12.87
N CYS A 41 16.32 29.97 13.44
CA CYS A 41 16.45 31.09 14.39
C CYS A 41 16.04 32.42 13.76
N SER A 42 16.43 32.69 12.51
CA SER A 42 16.03 33.91 11.81
C SER A 42 14.51 33.99 11.58
N ALA A 43 13.86 32.87 11.28
CA ALA A 43 12.43 32.78 11.06
C ALA A 43 11.61 32.87 12.38
N THR A 44 12.19 32.44 13.50
CA THR A 44 11.55 32.49 14.83
C THR A 44 11.69 33.86 15.52
N ARG A 45 12.72 34.66 15.18
CA ARG A 45 12.99 35.97 15.81
C ARG A 45 11.81 36.95 15.78
N SER A 46 10.96 36.89 14.78
CA SER A 46 9.81 37.79 14.66
C SER A 46 8.54 37.30 15.39
N GLN A 47 8.47 36.01 15.76
CA GLN A 47 7.24 35.36 16.20
C GLN A 47 7.26 34.86 17.66
N ARG A 48 8.42 34.74 18.32
CA ARG A 48 8.53 34.14 19.66
C ARG A 48 9.34 34.99 20.64
N ASN A 49 9.09 34.74 21.94
CA ASN A 49 9.73 35.40 23.07
C ASN A 49 11.26 35.19 23.05
N PRO A 50 12.10 36.24 23.19
CA PRO A 50 13.55 36.14 23.09
C PRO A 50 14.21 35.30 24.20
N ASP A 51 13.56 35.12 25.36
CA ASP A 51 14.14 34.44 26.54
C ASP A 51 13.78 32.94 26.64
N ARG A 52 13.54 32.25 25.52
CA ARG A 52 13.22 30.81 25.55
C ARG A 52 14.44 29.93 25.26
N THR A 53 14.51 28.81 25.96
CA THR A 53 15.45 27.72 25.66
C THR A 53 14.69 26.62 24.90
N GLU A 54 15.20 26.23 23.73
CA GLU A 54 14.71 25.05 23.00
C GLU A 54 15.80 23.99 22.90
N TYR A 55 15.40 22.74 23.05
CA TYR A 55 16.24 21.58 22.75
C TYR A 55 15.86 21.07 21.37
N ILE A 56 16.75 21.26 20.40
CA ILE A 56 16.52 20.90 19.01
C ILE A 56 17.36 19.67 18.70
N TRP A 57 16.68 18.59 18.33
CA TRP A 57 17.34 17.44 17.72
C TRP A 57 17.34 17.62 16.19
N LEU A 58 18.49 17.38 15.56
CA LEU A 58 18.64 17.46 14.10
C LEU A 58 19.26 16.17 13.58
N ASP A 59 18.51 15.51 12.69
CA ASP A 59 18.95 14.31 11.96
C ASP A 59 20.31 14.54 11.29
N GLU A 60 21.23 13.58 11.46
CA GLU A 60 22.59 13.55 10.91
C GLU A 60 23.65 14.48 11.54
N PHE A 61 23.30 15.23 12.59
CA PHE A 61 24.18 16.30 13.11
C PHE A 61 24.58 16.17 14.59
N CYS A 62 24.05 15.17 15.30
CA CYS A 62 24.33 14.94 16.73
C CYS A 62 25.35 13.80 17.00
N LEU A 63 26.09 13.34 15.99
CA LEU A 63 26.75 12.02 16.01
C LEU A 63 28.22 11.98 16.41
N ALA A 64 28.86 13.08 16.81
CA ALA A 64 30.28 13.03 17.20
C ALA A 64 30.50 13.63 18.58
N ASP A 65 30.97 12.80 19.51
CA ASP A 65 31.73 13.25 20.67
C ASP A 65 33.14 13.59 20.18
N ASP A 66 33.50 14.87 20.21
CA ASP A 66 34.80 15.39 19.75
C ASP A 66 36.01 14.69 20.39
N GLN A 67 35.79 13.92 21.48
CA GLN A 67 36.83 13.24 22.25
C GLN A 67 37.13 11.81 21.79
N GLN A 68 36.37 11.19 20.89
CA GLN A 68 36.64 9.83 20.43
C GLN A 68 37.44 9.78 19.13
N PRO A 69 38.46 8.90 19.01
CA PRO A 69 39.11 8.66 17.73
C PRO A 69 38.08 8.10 16.74
N HIS A 70 37.70 8.96 15.80
CA HIS A 70 36.65 8.72 14.82
C HIS A 70 37.12 7.75 13.74
N ASN A 71 36.95 6.46 13.98
CA ASN A 71 37.06 5.47 12.92
C ASN A 71 35.74 5.41 12.14
N ASP A 72 35.79 5.14 10.84
CA ASP A 72 34.60 5.27 9.99
C ASP A 72 33.46 4.29 10.36
N GLU A 73 33.83 3.16 10.96
CA GLU A 73 32.93 2.09 11.44
C GLU A 73 32.17 2.46 12.72
N THR A 74 32.82 3.07 13.72
CA THR A 74 32.16 3.43 14.99
C THR A 74 31.09 4.48 14.77
N ILE A 75 31.35 5.46 13.90
CA ILE A 75 30.37 6.47 13.48
C ILE A 75 29.25 5.83 12.65
N ALA A 76 29.55 4.86 11.79
CA ALA A 76 28.52 4.15 11.03
C ALA A 76 27.57 3.36 11.96
N ALA A 77 28.12 2.74 13.01
CA ALA A 77 27.34 2.06 14.04
C ALA A 77 26.47 3.02 14.86
N GLN A 78 27.03 4.16 15.30
CA GLN A 78 26.26 5.21 16.00
C GLN A 78 25.11 5.75 15.13
N ARG A 79 25.37 6.01 13.85
CA ARG A 79 24.34 6.41 12.89
C ARG A 79 23.24 5.35 12.76
N SER A 80 23.61 4.08 12.65
CA SER A 80 22.64 3.00 12.56
C SER A 80 21.75 2.94 13.81
N ALA A 81 22.34 3.14 14.98
CA ALA A 81 21.61 3.18 16.24
C ALA A 81 20.67 4.40 16.35
N GLU A 82 21.07 5.57 15.86
CA GLU A 82 20.23 6.77 15.84
C GLU A 82 19.06 6.64 14.86
N LEU A 83 19.32 6.17 13.64
CA LEU A 83 18.27 5.94 12.64
C LEU A 83 17.20 4.98 13.15
N GLY A 84 17.58 3.99 13.96
CA GLY A 84 16.64 3.10 14.64
C GLY A 84 15.80 3.71 15.74
N ARG A 85 16.21 4.86 16.26
CA ARG A 85 15.45 5.61 17.26
C ARG A 85 14.60 6.70 16.66
N LEU A 86 14.65 6.97 15.34
CA LEU A 86 13.96 8.09 14.71
C LEU A 86 12.48 8.13 15.08
N ALA A 87 11.76 7.04 14.85
CA ALA A 87 10.34 6.96 15.17
C ALA A 87 10.05 7.24 16.66
N ASP A 88 10.95 6.85 17.57
CA ASP A 88 10.80 7.13 19.01
C ASP A 88 11.14 8.58 19.37
N ILE A 89 12.20 9.13 18.76
CA ILE A 89 12.59 10.54 18.90
C ILE A 89 11.44 11.44 18.44
N PHE A 90 10.90 11.20 17.24
CA PHE A 90 9.81 11.99 16.67
C PHE A 90 8.48 11.77 17.39
N ARG A 91 8.23 10.56 17.92
CA ARG A 91 7.07 10.31 18.78
C ARG A 91 7.16 11.06 20.11
N GLY A 92 8.36 11.25 20.65
CA GLY A 92 8.60 12.02 21.87
C GLY A 92 8.74 13.54 21.63
N ALA A 93 8.81 13.98 20.36
CA ALA A 93 9.00 15.38 20.03
C ALA A 93 7.71 16.18 20.24
N LEU A 94 7.81 17.28 20.99
CA LEU A 94 6.71 18.24 21.16
C LEU A 94 6.29 18.88 19.83
N GLN A 95 7.27 19.13 18.97
CA GLN A 95 7.08 19.82 17.70
C GLN A 95 8.04 19.25 16.65
N VAL A 96 7.54 18.99 15.45
CA VAL A 96 8.34 18.57 14.30
C VAL A 96 8.42 19.72 13.31
N VAL A 97 9.64 20.13 12.95
CA VAL A 97 9.87 21.18 11.96
C VAL A 97 10.22 20.53 10.63
N VAL A 98 9.40 20.79 9.60
CA VAL A 98 9.64 20.31 8.24
C VAL A 98 10.16 21.44 7.36
N PHE A 99 11.14 21.12 6.52
CA PHE A 99 11.82 22.09 5.65
C PHE A 99 12.16 21.53 4.27
N CYS A 100 11.98 22.34 3.24
CA CYS A 100 12.30 22.03 1.85
C CYS A 100 12.98 23.26 1.23
N HIS A 101 13.93 23.00 0.34
CA HIS A 101 14.59 24.04 -0.43
C HIS A 101 13.69 24.63 -1.52
N GLU A 102 12.63 23.93 -1.93
CA GLU A 102 11.66 24.42 -2.90
C GLU A 102 10.86 25.61 -2.36
N GLU A 103 10.74 26.65 -3.17
CA GLU A 103 9.98 27.84 -2.83
C GLU A 103 8.47 27.52 -2.70
N GLY A 104 7.84 27.98 -1.62
CA GLY A 104 6.40 27.82 -1.41
C GLY A 104 5.94 26.38 -1.11
N CYS A 105 6.86 25.44 -0.85
CA CYS A 105 6.50 24.06 -0.55
C CYS A 105 5.70 23.97 0.76
N ASP A 106 4.54 23.30 0.70
CA ASP A 106 3.65 23.11 1.86
C ASP A 106 3.86 21.78 2.58
N HIS A 107 4.75 20.92 2.05
CA HIS A 107 5.10 19.58 2.52
C HIS A 107 3.98 18.55 2.53
N THR A 108 2.76 18.94 2.16
CA THR A 108 1.60 18.05 2.17
C THR A 108 1.38 17.36 0.83
N LYS A 109 1.99 17.92 -0.22
CA LYS A 109 1.96 17.42 -1.60
C LYS A 109 2.93 16.27 -1.82
N LEU A 110 2.58 15.38 -2.75
CA LEU A 110 3.35 14.17 -3.06
C LEU A 110 4.60 14.46 -3.91
N GLU A 111 4.60 15.59 -4.61
CA GLU A 111 5.74 16.06 -5.38
C GLU A 111 6.89 16.55 -4.49
N CYS A 112 6.63 16.78 -3.20
CA CYS A 112 7.64 17.21 -2.26
C CYS A 112 8.74 16.14 -2.14
N ILE A 113 9.99 16.54 -2.39
CA ILE A 113 11.18 15.68 -2.31
C ILE A 113 11.32 15.02 -0.93
N TRP A 114 10.89 15.71 0.13
CA TRP A 114 10.85 15.15 1.48
C TRP A 114 9.88 13.95 1.57
N GLY A 115 8.74 14.02 0.91
CA GLY A 115 7.72 12.97 0.90
C GLY A 115 8.17 11.62 0.33
N GLN A 116 9.30 11.57 -0.39
CA GLN A 116 9.84 10.36 -1.00
C GLN A 116 10.85 9.62 -0.12
N ARG A 117 11.27 10.19 1.03
CA ARG A 117 12.25 9.54 1.91
C ARG A 117 11.61 8.40 2.71
N LEU A 118 12.39 7.35 2.94
CA LEU A 118 12.02 6.18 3.74
C LEU A 118 11.48 6.56 5.13
N PHE A 119 12.21 7.40 5.87
CA PHE A 119 11.89 7.74 7.25
C PHE A 119 10.78 8.80 7.43
N THR A 120 10.32 9.45 6.36
CA THR A 120 9.40 10.59 6.48
C THR A 120 8.08 10.23 7.13
N ILE A 121 7.58 9.02 6.94
CA ILE A 121 6.38 8.57 7.64
C ILE A 121 6.63 8.54 9.15
N ALA A 122 7.77 7.98 9.59
CA ALA A 122 8.15 7.95 10.99
C ALA A 122 8.32 9.33 11.62
N GLU A 123 8.76 10.31 10.84
CA GLU A 123 8.96 11.69 11.29
C GLU A 123 7.62 12.39 11.67
N ILE A 124 6.50 12.03 11.03
CA ILE A 124 5.22 12.77 11.16
C ILE A 124 4.04 11.97 11.70
N LEU A 125 4.14 10.64 11.70
CA LEU A 125 3.02 9.75 12.05
C LEU A 125 2.44 10.11 13.44
N HIS A 126 3.34 10.38 14.38
CA HIS A 126 3.03 10.65 15.78
C HIS A 126 3.19 12.12 16.19
N ALA A 127 3.57 13.00 15.26
CA ALA A 127 3.78 14.41 15.56
C ALA A 127 2.47 15.05 16.06
N GLU A 128 2.53 15.68 17.23
CA GLU A 128 1.42 16.46 17.78
C GLU A 128 1.28 17.81 17.06
N THR A 129 2.41 18.49 16.86
CA THR A 129 2.49 19.77 16.14
C THR A 129 3.51 19.68 15.03
N VAL A 130 3.13 20.14 13.84
CA VAL A 130 4.04 20.23 12.68
C VAL A 130 4.18 21.71 12.31
N VAL A 131 5.41 22.20 12.31
CA VAL A 131 5.72 23.56 11.89
C VAL A 131 6.44 23.51 10.56
N ARG A 132 5.82 24.13 9.56
CA ARG A 132 6.36 24.18 8.21
C ARG A 132 7.25 25.40 8.09
N LEU A 133 8.53 25.19 7.79
CA LEU A 133 9.46 26.25 7.46
C LEU A 133 9.48 26.41 5.94
N THR A 134 8.66 27.33 5.43
CA THR A 134 8.48 27.55 3.99
C THR A 134 9.33 28.71 3.52
N ARG A 135 10.06 28.50 2.43
CA ARG A 135 10.85 29.54 1.77
C ARG A 135 9.95 30.44 0.91
N ARG A 136 10.18 31.75 0.96
CA ARG A 136 9.52 32.75 0.13
C ARG A 136 10.53 33.75 -0.40
N ARG A 137 10.42 34.12 -1.68
CA ARG A 137 11.23 35.18 -2.24
C ARG A 137 10.59 36.54 -1.94
N GLN A 138 11.29 37.37 -1.17
CA GLN A 138 10.90 38.74 -0.86
C GLN A 138 12.02 39.70 -1.27
N ASN A 139 11.72 40.65 -2.16
CA ASN A 139 12.68 41.65 -2.65
C ASN A 139 14.00 41.05 -3.17
N ASN A 140 13.92 40.00 -4.00
CA ASN A 140 15.04 39.19 -4.50
C ASN A 140 15.85 38.40 -3.46
N ASN A 141 15.58 38.55 -2.17
CA ASN A 141 16.18 37.73 -1.12
C ASN A 141 15.24 36.57 -0.76
N MET A 142 15.81 35.40 -0.50
CA MET A 142 15.03 34.30 0.03
C MET A 142 14.90 34.44 1.54
N THR A 143 13.67 34.52 2.02
CA THR A 143 13.34 34.49 3.44
C THR A 143 12.62 33.17 3.77
N ALA A 144 12.58 32.81 5.04
CA ALA A 144 11.82 31.66 5.51
C ALA A 144 10.80 32.10 6.55
N GLU A 145 9.59 31.56 6.45
CA GLU A 145 8.47 31.84 7.33
C GLU A 145 8.00 30.54 7.99
N LEU A 146 7.55 30.63 9.24
CA LEU A 146 7.04 29.51 10.01
C LEU A 146 5.52 29.49 9.98
N PHE A 147 4.98 28.33 9.60
CA PHE A 147 3.54 28.07 9.58
C PHE A 147 3.22 26.90 10.51
N PRO A 148 2.87 27.17 11.79
CA PRO A 148 2.48 26.13 12.72
C PRO A 148 1.12 25.55 12.35
N THR A 149 1.02 24.24 12.41
CA THR A 149 -0.21 23.48 12.15
C THR A 149 -0.30 22.30 13.13
N THR A 150 -1.52 21.87 13.45
CA THR A 150 -1.68 20.63 14.22
C THR A 150 -1.24 19.44 13.37
N GLY A 151 -0.62 18.44 13.99
CA GLY A 151 -0.21 17.22 13.28
C GLY A 151 -1.40 16.49 12.65
N ARG A 152 -2.58 16.54 13.29
CA ARG A 152 -3.82 16.01 12.71
C ARG A 152 -4.21 16.72 11.42
N GLU A 153 -4.20 18.04 11.40
CA GLU A 153 -4.53 18.82 10.20
C GLU A 153 -3.51 18.58 9.08
N PHE A 154 -2.22 18.52 9.43
CA PHE A 154 -1.16 18.22 8.48
C PHE A 154 -1.36 16.84 7.83
N ARG A 155 -1.64 15.81 8.63
CA ARG A 155 -1.93 14.44 8.13
C ARG A 155 -3.22 14.37 7.31
N LEU A 156 -4.26 15.13 7.66
CA LEU A 156 -5.50 15.22 6.87
C LEU A 156 -5.24 15.82 5.47
N ARG A 157 -4.40 16.85 5.37
CA ARG A 157 -4.02 17.42 4.07
C ARG A 157 -3.21 16.43 3.23
N MET A 158 -2.27 15.72 3.85
CA MET A 158 -1.53 14.65 3.16
C MET A 158 -2.45 13.51 2.72
N GLN A 159 -3.41 13.11 3.56
CA GLN A 159 -4.44 12.13 3.22
C GLN A 159 -5.26 12.58 1.99
N HIS A 160 -5.65 13.85 1.96
CA HIS A 160 -6.40 14.41 0.83
C HIS A 160 -5.58 14.38 -0.46
N HIS A 161 -4.31 14.79 -0.44
CA HIS A 161 -3.44 14.72 -1.61
C HIS A 161 -3.14 13.28 -2.05
N ALA A 162 -2.99 12.36 -1.11
CA ALA A 162 -2.85 10.93 -1.40
C ALA A 162 -4.09 10.38 -2.13
N ALA A 163 -5.29 10.78 -1.72
CA ALA A 163 -6.53 10.41 -2.40
C ALA A 163 -6.61 10.96 -3.83
N LEU A 164 -6.26 12.25 -4.04
CA LEU A 164 -6.28 12.87 -5.36
C LEU A 164 -5.33 12.19 -6.36
N ALA A 165 -4.21 11.66 -5.87
CA ALA A 165 -3.22 10.96 -6.69
C ALA A 165 -3.38 9.43 -6.70
N ASN A 166 -4.49 8.90 -6.18
CA ASN A 166 -4.77 7.46 -6.09
C ASN A 166 -3.67 6.67 -5.35
N LYS A 167 -3.00 7.29 -4.36
CA LYS A 167 -2.01 6.64 -3.50
C LYS A 167 -2.70 6.02 -2.29
N TRP A 168 -3.38 4.89 -2.51
CA TRP A 168 -4.25 4.26 -1.51
C TRP A 168 -3.54 3.77 -0.25
N HIS A 169 -2.31 3.24 -0.35
CA HIS A 169 -1.53 2.86 0.83
C HIS A 169 -1.22 4.08 1.72
N LEU A 170 -0.73 5.17 1.12
CA LEU A 170 -0.46 6.41 1.85
C LEU A 170 -1.73 7.01 2.46
N TYR A 171 -2.85 6.95 1.74
CA TYR A 171 -4.16 7.32 2.24
C TYR A 171 -4.56 6.47 3.47
N ALA A 172 -4.40 5.16 3.40
CA ALA A 172 -4.75 4.24 4.49
C ALA A 172 -3.90 4.47 5.75
N ILE A 173 -2.59 4.74 5.60
CA ILE A 173 -1.70 5.11 6.70
C ILE A 173 -2.25 6.34 7.43
N PHE A 174 -2.54 7.42 6.69
CA PHE A 174 -3.04 8.64 7.31
C PHE A 174 -4.45 8.49 7.87
N GLN A 175 -5.32 7.73 7.20
CA GLN A 175 -6.64 7.43 7.72
C GLN A 175 -6.56 6.70 9.07
N HIS A 176 -5.68 5.71 9.20
CA HIS A 176 -5.43 5.02 10.47
C HIS A 176 -4.93 5.99 11.56
N THR A 177 -4.03 6.91 11.22
CA THR A 177 -3.50 7.87 12.22
C THR A 177 -4.50 8.92 12.68
N VAL A 178 -5.45 9.29 11.82
CA VAL A 178 -6.46 10.31 12.12
C VAL A 178 -7.67 9.66 12.80
N ASN A 179 -7.99 8.41 12.43
CA ASN A 179 -9.11 7.64 12.95
C ASN A 179 -8.74 6.15 13.05
N ALA A 180 -8.04 5.79 14.13
CA ALA A 180 -7.55 4.43 14.35
C ALA A 180 -8.66 3.37 14.45
N GLY A 181 -9.91 3.77 14.71
CA GLY A 181 -11.06 2.85 14.72
C GLY A 181 -11.60 2.50 13.33
N ALA A 182 -11.26 3.26 12.29
CA ALA A 182 -11.79 3.06 10.94
C ALA A 182 -10.93 2.13 10.06
N VAL A 183 -9.66 1.92 10.42
CA VAL A 183 -8.71 1.11 9.64
C VAL A 183 -8.03 0.11 10.56
N PRO A 184 -8.21 -1.20 10.38
CA PRO A 184 -7.55 -2.23 11.17
C PRO A 184 -6.02 -2.14 11.07
N TRP A 185 -5.33 -2.60 12.11
CA TRP A 185 -3.86 -2.67 12.11
C TRP A 185 -3.30 -3.50 10.95
N GLN A 186 -3.98 -4.55 10.51
CA GLN A 186 -3.57 -5.33 9.34
C GLN A 186 -3.40 -4.45 8.10
N VAL A 187 -4.39 -3.61 7.81
CA VAL A 187 -4.39 -2.69 6.65
C VAL A 187 -3.35 -1.59 6.83
N ALA A 188 -3.21 -1.06 8.05
CA ALA A 188 -2.21 -0.03 8.35
C ALA A 188 -0.78 -0.55 8.21
N ILE A 189 -0.48 -1.74 8.75
CA ILE A 189 0.83 -2.39 8.65
C ILE A 189 1.13 -2.74 7.19
N HIS A 190 0.16 -3.31 6.48
CA HIS A 190 0.30 -3.59 5.05
C HIS A 190 0.71 -2.33 4.27
N ALA A 191 -0.05 -1.25 4.45
CA ALA A 191 0.21 0.01 3.78
C ALA A 191 1.57 0.61 4.15
N LEU A 192 1.97 0.54 5.44
CA LEU A 192 3.28 0.99 5.92
C LEU A 192 4.42 0.22 5.26
N VAL A 193 4.34 -1.11 5.19
CA VAL A 193 5.38 -1.95 4.59
C VAL A 193 5.51 -1.67 3.09
N VAL A 194 4.39 -1.63 2.35
CA VAL A 194 4.41 -1.36 0.90
C VAL A 194 4.98 0.03 0.62
N GLU A 195 4.56 1.04 1.38
CA GLU A 195 5.03 2.41 1.19
C GLU A 195 6.51 2.57 1.57
N ALA A 196 6.99 1.86 2.59
CA ALA A 196 8.41 1.83 2.96
C ALA A 196 9.27 1.19 1.85
N ILE A 197 8.85 0.04 1.29
CA ILE A 197 9.54 -0.61 0.17
C ILE A 197 9.60 0.31 -1.06
N ARG A 198 8.49 0.99 -1.39
CA ARG A 198 8.45 1.94 -2.51
C ARG A 198 9.40 3.12 -2.35
N ARG A 199 9.48 3.66 -1.13
CA ARG A 199 10.38 4.78 -0.83
C ARG A 199 11.84 4.36 -0.83
N ASP A 200 12.12 3.15 -0.37
CA ASP A 200 13.45 2.55 -0.44
C ASP A 200 13.88 2.33 -1.91
N GLU A 201 12.97 1.83 -2.75
CA GLU A 201 13.20 1.71 -4.19
C GLU A 201 13.42 3.07 -4.87
N ALA A 202 12.62 4.09 -4.54
CA ALA A 202 12.81 5.46 -5.05
C ALA A 202 14.18 6.04 -4.66
N GLY A 203 14.76 5.54 -3.56
CA GLY A 203 16.13 5.82 -3.13
C GLY A 203 17.19 4.87 -3.71
N ASN A 204 16.87 4.08 -4.75
CA ASN A 204 17.74 3.04 -5.32
C ASN A 204 18.32 2.07 -4.27
N PHE A 205 17.54 1.74 -3.24
CA PHE A 205 17.94 0.84 -2.14
C PHE A 205 19.18 1.31 -1.37
N HIS A 206 19.56 2.59 -1.47
CA HIS A 206 20.73 3.13 -0.76
C HIS A 206 20.61 2.97 0.76
N ASP A 207 19.40 3.08 1.29
CA ASP A 207 19.08 3.01 2.72
C ASP A 207 18.38 1.69 3.10
N HIS A 208 18.42 0.67 2.22
CA HIS A 208 17.67 -0.58 2.37
C HIS A 208 17.95 -1.30 3.68
N LYS A 209 19.20 -1.27 4.15
CA LYS A 209 19.60 -1.85 5.45
C LYS A 209 18.84 -1.28 6.65
N PHE A 210 18.17 -0.14 6.48
CA PHE A 210 17.36 0.51 7.51
C PHE A 210 15.85 0.30 7.32
N LEU A 211 15.41 -0.51 6.37
CA LEU A 211 13.98 -0.73 6.10
C LEU A 211 13.24 -1.23 7.36
N GLY A 212 13.71 -2.32 7.96
CA GLY A 212 13.13 -2.83 9.21
C GLY A 212 13.26 -1.82 10.35
N THR A 213 14.41 -1.17 10.46
CA THR A 213 14.68 -0.10 11.43
C THR A 213 13.68 1.06 11.34
N ALA A 214 13.35 1.52 10.13
CA ALA A 214 12.38 2.59 9.88
C ALA A 214 10.95 2.19 10.29
N LEU A 215 10.60 0.92 10.09
CA LEU A 215 9.29 0.37 10.41
C LEU A 215 9.13 0.05 11.90
N ASN A 216 10.21 -0.29 12.60
CA ASN A 216 10.17 -0.78 13.98
C ASN A 216 9.36 0.13 14.93
N GLY A 217 9.53 1.45 14.83
CA GLY A 217 8.79 2.37 15.69
C GLY A 217 7.35 2.69 15.23
N LEU A 218 6.96 2.27 14.02
CA LEU A 218 5.62 2.48 13.46
C LEU A 218 4.69 1.30 13.72
N LEU A 219 5.24 0.12 13.96
CA LEU A 219 4.47 -1.10 14.21
C LEU A 219 4.03 -1.22 15.69
N PRO A 220 2.92 -1.94 15.97
CA PRO A 220 2.42 -2.15 17.33
C PRO A 220 3.42 -2.87 18.24
N ARG A 221 4.05 -3.94 17.75
CA ARG A 221 5.08 -4.68 18.47
C ARG A 221 6.43 -4.38 17.87
N ARG A 222 7.40 -4.16 18.76
CA ARG A 222 8.71 -3.61 18.42
C ARG A 222 9.80 -4.60 18.82
N ALA A 223 10.80 -4.73 17.96
CA ALA A 223 12.04 -5.42 18.31
C ALA A 223 12.97 -4.49 19.10
N ARG A 224 13.92 -5.08 19.83
CA ARG A 224 15.02 -4.30 20.42
C ARG A 224 15.92 -3.82 19.29
N LEU A 225 16.44 -2.61 19.41
CA LEU A 225 17.32 -2.03 18.40
C LEU A 225 18.64 -2.80 18.22
N SER A 226 19.07 -3.55 19.24
CA SER A 226 20.22 -4.47 19.15
C SER A 226 20.00 -5.62 18.18
N ASP A 227 18.74 -5.95 17.89
CA ASP A 227 18.34 -7.12 17.12
C ASP A 227 18.02 -6.72 15.65
N LEU A 228 18.25 -5.45 15.28
CA LEU A 228 17.98 -4.86 13.97
C LEU A 228 19.23 -4.13 13.43
N GLY A 229 19.30 -3.91 12.11
CA GLY A 229 20.29 -3.07 11.43
C GLY A 229 21.33 -3.85 10.61
N HIS A 230 21.16 -5.16 10.46
CA HIS A 230 22.09 -6.02 9.71
C HIS A 230 21.65 -6.23 8.26
N SER A 231 20.35 -6.44 8.02
CA SER A 231 19.77 -6.65 6.69
C SER A 231 18.33 -6.19 6.69
N GLY A 232 17.96 -5.27 5.79
CA GLY A 232 16.62 -4.69 5.71
C GLY A 232 15.51 -5.74 5.60
N TRP A 233 15.74 -6.79 4.79
CA TRP A 233 14.80 -7.89 4.61
C TRP A 233 14.72 -8.83 5.81
N ASN A 234 15.84 -9.17 6.45
CA ASN A 234 15.82 -10.05 7.63
C ASN A 234 15.17 -9.35 8.81
N ASP A 235 15.48 -8.07 8.99
CA ASP A 235 14.89 -7.22 10.01
C ASP A 235 13.39 -7.08 9.80
N LEU A 236 12.94 -6.90 8.55
CA LEU A 236 11.53 -6.87 8.21
C LEU A 236 10.86 -8.21 8.52
N ALA A 237 11.43 -9.34 8.12
CA ALA A 237 10.89 -10.67 8.42
C ALA A 237 10.72 -10.86 9.94
N TRP A 238 11.74 -10.51 10.71
CA TRP A 238 11.69 -10.58 12.18
C TRP A 238 10.60 -9.69 12.78
N LEU A 239 10.44 -8.47 12.26
CA LEU A 239 9.37 -7.55 12.69
C LEU A 239 7.97 -8.07 12.34
N LEU A 240 7.82 -8.75 11.21
CA LEU A 240 6.55 -9.37 10.83
C LEU A 240 6.23 -10.57 11.73
N GLU A 241 7.22 -11.38 12.12
CA GLU A 241 7.02 -12.47 13.09
C GLU A 241 6.57 -11.94 14.46
N LEU A 242 7.16 -10.84 14.93
CA LEU A 242 6.72 -10.15 16.14
C LEU A 242 5.25 -9.71 16.03
N ASN A 243 4.85 -9.21 14.86
CA ASN A 243 3.52 -8.67 14.57
C ASN A 243 2.56 -9.69 13.92
N GLN A 244 2.86 -11.00 13.97
CA GLN A 244 2.11 -12.06 13.28
C GLN A 244 0.60 -12.07 13.55
N GLY A 245 0.18 -11.60 14.74
CA GLY A 245 -1.24 -11.48 15.10
C GLY A 245 -1.99 -10.36 14.37
N PHE A 246 -1.28 -9.48 13.68
CA PHE A 246 -1.83 -8.37 12.90
C PHE A 246 -1.47 -8.46 11.41
N TYR A 247 -0.24 -8.88 11.09
CA TYR A 247 0.26 -8.98 9.72
C TYR A 247 1.49 -9.89 9.70
N ASN A 248 1.52 -10.90 8.83
CA ASN A 248 2.59 -11.90 8.78
C ASN A 248 3.31 -11.93 7.42
N ALA A 249 4.39 -12.72 7.32
CA ALA A 249 5.18 -12.84 6.10
C ALA A 249 4.37 -13.36 4.90
N ALA A 250 3.34 -14.18 5.13
CA ALA A 250 2.45 -14.65 4.06
C ALA A 250 1.52 -13.54 3.55
N SER A 251 1.04 -12.67 4.44
CA SER A 251 0.28 -11.48 4.07
C SER A 251 1.13 -10.49 3.24
N LEU A 252 2.46 -10.45 3.46
CA LEU A 252 3.40 -9.70 2.63
C LEU A 252 3.65 -10.39 1.28
N ALA A 253 3.84 -11.70 1.29
CA ALA A 253 4.08 -12.45 0.06
C ALA A 253 2.89 -12.41 -0.91
N ALA A 254 1.66 -12.40 -0.39
CA ALA A 254 0.45 -12.34 -1.21
C ALA A 254 0.32 -11.04 -2.03
N VAL A 255 1.01 -9.98 -1.62
CA VAL A 255 0.95 -8.63 -2.23
C VAL A 255 2.24 -8.23 -2.93
N CYS A 256 3.24 -9.11 -2.91
CA CYS A 256 4.49 -8.97 -3.63
C CYS A 256 4.49 -9.89 -4.86
N SER A 257 5.12 -9.45 -5.95
CA SER A 257 5.42 -10.33 -7.07
C SER A 257 6.44 -11.39 -6.65
N ILE A 258 6.57 -12.47 -7.41
CA ILE A 258 7.72 -13.37 -7.28
C ILE A 258 8.95 -12.62 -7.83
N SER A 259 10.11 -12.75 -7.17
CA SER A 259 11.36 -12.17 -7.69
C SER A 259 11.71 -12.85 -9.01
N VAL A 260 11.91 -12.05 -10.07
CA VAL A 260 12.34 -12.56 -11.39
C VAL A 260 13.85 -12.84 -11.41
N ASP A 261 14.59 -12.19 -10.51
CA ASP A 261 16.03 -12.36 -10.37
C ASP A 261 16.33 -13.39 -9.28
N ASN A 262 17.08 -14.45 -9.64
CA ASN A 262 17.54 -15.55 -8.77
C ASN A 262 18.52 -15.10 -7.67
N SER A 263 18.63 -13.81 -7.37
CA SER A 263 19.51 -13.28 -6.33
C SER A 263 18.83 -13.29 -4.97
N VAL A 264 18.83 -14.44 -4.28
CA VAL A 264 18.66 -14.61 -2.81
C VAL A 264 17.35 -14.10 -2.17
N ALA A 265 16.56 -13.26 -2.84
CA ALA A 265 15.31 -12.69 -2.36
C ALA A 265 14.13 -13.44 -2.99
N TRP A 266 13.33 -14.09 -2.16
CA TRP A 266 12.12 -14.82 -2.57
C TRP A 266 10.92 -13.90 -2.85
N LEU A 267 10.98 -12.65 -2.37
CA LEU A 267 9.97 -11.61 -2.58
C LEU A 267 10.41 -10.64 -3.68
N GLY A 268 9.57 -10.45 -4.68
CA GLY A 268 9.66 -9.38 -5.66
C GLY A 268 8.96 -8.09 -5.20
N LYS A 269 8.72 -7.17 -6.13
CA LYS A 269 8.18 -5.85 -5.83
C LYS A 269 6.71 -5.94 -5.40
N PRO A 270 6.23 -5.06 -4.50
CA PRO A 270 4.81 -4.93 -4.24
C PRO A 270 4.02 -4.72 -5.53
N ILE A 271 2.87 -5.39 -5.67
CA ILE A 271 2.00 -5.26 -6.83
C ILE A 271 1.54 -3.80 -6.93
N ASP A 272 1.70 -3.20 -8.10
CA ASP A 272 1.28 -1.82 -8.31
C ASP A 272 -0.25 -1.70 -8.36
N PRO A 273 -0.83 -0.68 -7.72
CA PRO A 273 -2.26 -0.43 -7.79
C PRO A 273 -2.60 -0.10 -9.25
N ALA A 274 -3.34 -1.01 -9.88
CA ALA A 274 -3.99 -0.82 -11.16
C ALA A 274 -5.49 -0.69 -10.97
N ALA A 275 -6.21 -0.17 -11.97
CA ALA A 275 -7.67 -0.10 -11.90
C ALA A 275 -8.26 -1.50 -11.59
N GLY A 276 -9.05 -1.59 -10.52
CA GLY A 276 -9.58 -2.86 -10.00
C GLY A 276 -8.75 -3.55 -8.91
N ASN A 277 -7.46 -3.21 -8.77
CA ASN A 277 -6.53 -3.70 -7.73
C ASN A 277 -6.04 -2.56 -6.83
N GLU A 278 -6.82 -1.49 -6.74
CA GLU A 278 -6.50 -0.26 -6.01
C GLU A 278 -6.39 -0.46 -4.49
N ARG A 279 -7.08 -1.48 -3.98
CA ARG A 279 -7.19 -1.80 -2.55
C ARG A 279 -6.98 -3.29 -2.33
N LEU A 280 -5.80 -3.79 -2.73
CA LEU A 280 -5.42 -5.16 -2.43
C LEU A 280 -5.34 -5.33 -0.91
N GLU A 281 -6.17 -6.22 -0.38
CA GLU A 281 -6.12 -6.64 1.01
C GLU A 281 -5.72 -8.11 1.04
N PRO A 282 -4.70 -8.50 1.83
CA PRO A 282 -4.32 -9.90 1.92
C PRO A 282 -5.39 -10.67 2.71
N VAL A 283 -5.99 -11.65 2.05
CA VAL A 283 -6.98 -12.58 2.64
C VAL A 283 -6.30 -13.84 3.23
N VAL A 284 -4.97 -13.82 3.33
CA VAL A 284 -4.18 -15.00 3.73
C VAL A 284 -3.58 -14.82 5.12
N THR A 285 -3.88 -15.77 5.99
CA THR A 285 -3.11 -16.06 7.20
C THR A 285 -2.47 -17.44 7.04
N ALA A 286 -1.15 -17.51 6.91
CA ALA A 286 -0.43 -18.77 7.05
C ALA A 286 0.15 -18.86 8.47
N PHE A 287 -0.03 -20.00 9.11
CA PHE A 287 0.65 -20.34 10.36
C PHE A 287 1.78 -21.30 10.02
N PRO A 288 3.03 -21.04 10.45
CA PRO A 288 4.10 -22.00 10.24
C PRO A 288 3.76 -23.28 11.01
N VAL A 289 3.67 -24.40 10.29
CA VAL A 289 3.57 -25.73 10.88
C VAL A 289 4.96 -26.34 10.79
N SER A 290 5.49 -26.80 11.93
CA SER A 290 6.74 -27.57 11.93
C SER A 290 6.51 -28.85 11.12
N SER A 291 7.10 -28.97 9.94
CA SER A 291 7.21 -30.25 9.23
C SER A 291 8.54 -30.93 9.57
N ASP A 292 8.51 -32.26 9.58
CA ASP A 292 9.72 -33.07 9.63
C ASP A 292 10.64 -32.76 8.43
N ALA A 293 11.92 -33.10 8.61
CA ALA A 293 13.12 -32.46 8.03
C ALA A 293 13.28 -32.38 6.49
N ASP A 294 12.29 -32.75 5.67
CA ASP A 294 12.43 -32.80 4.21
C ASP A 294 11.51 -31.86 3.41
N ASP A 295 10.47 -31.27 4.02
CA ASP A 295 9.62 -30.28 3.35
C ASP A 295 9.87 -28.86 3.88
N PRO A 296 10.00 -27.83 3.01
CA PRO A 296 10.12 -26.46 3.45
C PRO A 296 8.85 -26.04 4.21
N PRO A 297 8.96 -25.51 5.45
CA PRO A 297 7.83 -25.34 6.38
C PRO A 297 6.76 -24.32 5.93
N LEU A 298 7.02 -23.57 4.86
CA LEU A 298 6.05 -22.69 4.21
C LEU A 298 6.41 -22.51 2.72
N THR A 299 5.58 -23.01 1.82
CA THR A 299 5.72 -22.77 0.38
C THR A 299 4.58 -21.87 -0.10
N ILE A 300 4.89 -20.62 -0.43
CA ILE A 300 3.93 -19.68 -1.02
C ILE A 300 4.15 -19.73 -2.54
N VAL A 301 3.20 -20.35 -3.24
CA VAL A 301 3.36 -20.68 -4.68
C VAL A 301 3.11 -19.46 -5.58
N ALA A 302 2.22 -18.55 -5.19
CA ALA A 302 2.01 -17.21 -5.74
C ALA A 302 0.81 -16.55 -5.03
N GLY A 303 0.71 -15.23 -5.05
CA GLY A 303 -0.54 -14.52 -4.75
C GLY A 303 -1.45 -14.49 -5.96
N GLU A 304 -2.70 -14.94 -5.81
CA GLU A 304 -3.75 -14.72 -6.81
C GLU A 304 -4.59 -13.50 -6.42
N THR A 305 -4.79 -12.57 -7.35
CA THR A 305 -5.66 -11.42 -7.11
C THR A 305 -7.11 -11.83 -7.32
N LEU A 306 -7.90 -11.84 -6.25
CA LEU A 306 -9.32 -12.17 -6.31
C LEU A 306 -10.14 -10.91 -6.58
N GLY A 307 -10.80 -10.85 -7.74
CA GLY A 307 -11.70 -9.77 -8.07
C GLY A 307 -12.99 -9.83 -7.26
N LEU A 308 -13.21 -8.85 -6.38
CA LEU A 308 -14.46 -8.70 -5.63
C LEU A 308 -15.51 -7.96 -6.47
N ARG A 309 -16.66 -8.60 -6.68
CA ARG A 309 -17.80 -7.99 -7.37
C ARG A 309 -18.78 -7.39 -6.36
N LYS A 310 -19.38 -6.24 -6.69
CA LYS A 310 -20.37 -5.55 -5.82
C LYS A 310 -21.73 -6.23 -5.81
N HIS A 311 -22.06 -6.98 -6.87
CA HIS A 311 -23.37 -7.59 -7.06
C HIS A 311 -23.23 -9.02 -7.59
N LEU A 312 -24.21 -9.86 -7.24
CA LEU A 312 -24.39 -11.18 -7.84
C LEU A 312 -24.64 -11.00 -9.34
N LYS A 313 -23.90 -11.74 -10.18
CA LYS A 313 -24.05 -11.71 -11.63
C LYS A 313 -24.84 -12.93 -12.09
N ARG A 314 -25.79 -12.73 -13.00
CA ARG A 314 -26.53 -13.80 -13.66
C ARG A 314 -25.63 -14.47 -14.70
N ASP A 315 -25.66 -15.80 -14.76
CA ASP A 315 -24.85 -16.56 -15.69
C ASP A 315 -25.49 -16.52 -17.08
N ALA A 316 -24.97 -15.68 -17.97
CA ALA A 316 -25.46 -15.57 -19.34
C ALA A 316 -25.40 -16.91 -20.13
N SER A 317 -24.57 -17.86 -19.69
CA SER A 317 -24.45 -19.20 -20.26
C SER A 317 -25.04 -20.27 -19.33
N GLY A 318 -26.02 -19.89 -18.50
CA GLY A 318 -26.60 -20.75 -17.47
C GLY A 318 -27.12 -22.10 -17.98
N LEU A 319 -27.64 -22.16 -19.22
CA LEU A 319 -28.09 -23.40 -19.86
C LEU A 319 -26.96 -24.43 -20.05
N TYR A 320 -25.72 -23.99 -20.20
CA TYR A 320 -24.57 -24.85 -20.50
C TYR A 320 -23.74 -25.19 -19.27
N ASN A 321 -23.65 -24.28 -18.31
CA ASN A 321 -22.78 -24.40 -17.14
C ASN A 321 -23.45 -25.08 -15.95
N ASN A 322 -24.79 -25.04 -15.85
CA ASN A 322 -25.50 -25.62 -14.71
C ASN A 322 -25.85 -27.09 -14.92
N GLU A 323 -25.44 -27.94 -13.99
CA GLU A 323 -25.72 -29.39 -14.06
C GLU A 323 -27.21 -29.73 -14.00
N GLU A 324 -28.00 -28.94 -13.26
CA GLU A 324 -29.45 -29.10 -13.12
C GLU A 324 -30.18 -28.91 -14.47
N LEU A 325 -29.59 -28.14 -15.39
CA LEU A 325 -30.16 -27.86 -16.70
C LEU A 325 -29.67 -28.82 -17.81
N LYS A 326 -28.87 -29.84 -17.48
CA LYS A 326 -28.40 -30.85 -18.47
C LYS A 326 -29.57 -31.47 -19.25
N GLY A 327 -30.67 -31.80 -18.57
CA GLY A 327 -31.87 -32.35 -19.21
C GLY A 327 -32.54 -31.35 -20.15
N LEU A 328 -32.70 -30.09 -19.73
CA LEU A 328 -33.28 -29.03 -20.55
C LEU A 328 -32.40 -28.69 -21.76
N LYS A 329 -31.08 -28.69 -21.59
CA LYS A 329 -30.09 -28.52 -22.66
C LYS A 329 -30.22 -29.60 -23.71
N ILE A 330 -30.25 -30.87 -23.28
CA ILE A 330 -30.41 -32.03 -24.18
C ILE A 330 -31.74 -31.94 -24.92
N LEU A 331 -32.84 -31.66 -24.22
CA LEU A 331 -34.17 -31.54 -24.81
C LEU A 331 -34.25 -30.37 -25.81
N SER A 332 -33.77 -29.19 -25.43
CA SER A 332 -33.75 -27.99 -26.28
C SER A 332 -32.95 -28.24 -27.57
N TRP A 333 -31.79 -28.88 -27.45
CA TRP A 333 -30.96 -29.24 -28.59
C TRP A 333 -31.64 -30.26 -29.52
N TRP A 334 -32.26 -31.31 -28.96
CA TRP A 334 -33.01 -32.30 -29.75
C TRP A 334 -34.22 -31.69 -30.46
N VAL A 335 -34.99 -30.86 -29.78
CA VAL A 335 -36.16 -30.18 -30.36
C VAL A 335 -35.72 -29.23 -31.48
N ALA A 336 -34.68 -28.43 -31.25
CA ALA A 336 -34.13 -27.56 -32.29
C ALA A 336 -33.62 -28.37 -33.50
N PHE A 337 -32.91 -29.47 -33.26
CA PHE A 337 -32.40 -30.35 -34.32
C PHE A 337 -33.52 -30.93 -35.17
N VAL A 338 -34.57 -31.50 -34.54
CA VAL A 338 -35.72 -32.06 -35.25
C VAL A 338 -36.46 -30.98 -36.05
N LEU A 339 -36.69 -29.81 -35.47
CA LEU A 339 -37.36 -28.69 -36.16
C LEU A 339 -36.53 -28.15 -37.33
N VAL A 340 -35.20 -28.12 -37.22
CA VAL A 340 -34.31 -27.76 -38.32
C VAL A 340 -34.38 -28.79 -39.45
N LEU A 341 -34.42 -30.09 -39.14
CA LEU A 341 -34.61 -31.14 -40.15
C LEU A 341 -35.95 -31.02 -40.89
N ILE A 342 -37.05 -30.78 -40.15
CA ILE A 342 -38.37 -30.55 -40.72
C ILE A 342 -38.38 -29.30 -41.61
N SER A 343 -37.76 -28.21 -41.15
CA SER A 343 -37.65 -26.97 -41.93
C SER A 343 -36.87 -27.18 -43.22
N SER A 344 -35.78 -27.96 -43.18
CA SER A 344 -34.95 -28.27 -44.35
C SER A 344 -35.70 -29.15 -45.35
N ALA A 345 -36.46 -30.14 -44.87
CA ALA A 345 -37.32 -30.96 -45.71
C ALA A 345 -38.44 -30.16 -46.40
N LEU A 346 -39.04 -29.19 -45.68
CA LEU A 346 -40.05 -28.27 -46.23
C LEU A 346 -39.49 -27.32 -47.29
N VAL A 347 -38.25 -26.86 -47.12
CA VAL A 347 -37.55 -26.06 -48.14
C VAL A 347 -37.27 -26.91 -49.38
N GLY A 348 -36.84 -28.15 -49.20
CA GLY A 348 -36.55 -29.10 -50.28
C GLY A 348 -37.79 -29.54 -51.07
N SER A 349 -38.97 -29.60 -50.42
CA SER A 349 -40.24 -29.97 -51.06
C SER A 349 -40.96 -28.83 -51.79
N GLY A 350 -40.35 -27.64 -51.86
CA GLY A 350 -40.87 -26.48 -52.59
C GLY A 350 -41.63 -25.46 -51.74
N SER A 351 -41.86 -25.73 -50.45
CA SER A 351 -42.54 -24.82 -49.51
C SER A 351 -41.55 -23.88 -48.81
N ARG A 352 -40.76 -23.12 -49.60
CA ARG A 352 -39.66 -22.28 -49.10
C ARG A 352 -40.08 -21.25 -48.04
N ARG A 353 -41.26 -20.63 -48.19
CA ARG A 353 -41.79 -19.65 -47.22
C ARG A 353 -42.07 -20.30 -45.87
N SER A 354 -42.77 -21.43 -45.87
CA SER A 354 -43.13 -22.15 -44.65
C SER A 354 -41.90 -22.72 -43.93
N GLY A 355 -40.95 -23.28 -44.68
CA GLY A 355 -39.67 -23.76 -44.11
C GLY A 355 -38.84 -22.63 -43.49
N GLY A 356 -38.76 -21.47 -44.16
CA GLY A 356 -38.06 -20.30 -43.62
C GLY A 356 -38.70 -19.73 -42.36
N ILE A 357 -40.04 -19.65 -42.30
CA ILE A 357 -40.77 -19.21 -41.10
C ILE A 357 -40.52 -20.19 -39.94
N LEU A 358 -40.58 -21.50 -40.19
CA LEU A 358 -40.36 -22.51 -39.15
C LEU A 358 -38.95 -22.45 -38.58
N TYR A 359 -37.94 -22.27 -39.43
CA TYR A 359 -36.55 -22.09 -39.01
C TYR A 359 -36.38 -20.85 -38.12
N TYR A 360 -36.95 -19.71 -38.54
CA TYR A 360 -36.87 -18.46 -37.78
C TYR A 360 -37.55 -18.55 -36.41
N VAL A 361 -38.75 -19.15 -36.35
CA VAL A 361 -39.47 -19.35 -35.08
C VAL A 361 -38.70 -20.28 -34.16
N THR A 362 -38.07 -21.32 -34.71
CA THR A 362 -37.25 -22.26 -33.93
C THR A 362 -36.02 -21.58 -33.34
N ALA A 363 -35.33 -20.72 -34.11
CA ALA A 363 -34.20 -19.94 -33.60
C ALA A 363 -34.62 -18.98 -32.47
N ILE A 364 -35.76 -18.28 -32.62
CA ILE A 364 -36.30 -17.42 -31.56
C ILE A 364 -36.60 -18.23 -30.30
N LEU A 365 -37.26 -19.39 -30.45
CA LEU A 365 -37.67 -20.20 -29.31
C LEU A 365 -36.46 -20.75 -28.55
N TYR A 366 -35.40 -21.12 -29.29
CA TYR A 366 -34.12 -21.53 -28.71
C TYR A 366 -33.46 -20.38 -27.93
N CYS A 367 -33.38 -19.18 -28.51
CA CYS A 367 -32.83 -18.00 -27.83
C CYS A 367 -33.65 -17.61 -26.59
N ILE A 368 -34.98 -17.78 -26.61
CA ILE A 368 -35.83 -17.54 -25.43
C ILE A 368 -35.46 -18.52 -24.31
N VAL A 369 -35.27 -19.81 -24.63
CA VAL A 369 -34.88 -20.82 -23.62
C VAL A 369 -33.50 -20.50 -23.04
N GLU A 370 -32.54 -20.11 -23.88
CA GLU A 370 -31.20 -19.71 -23.45
C GLU A 370 -31.23 -18.47 -22.55
N LEU A 371 -32.03 -17.47 -22.90
CA LEU A 371 -32.15 -16.22 -22.13
C LEU A 371 -32.90 -16.43 -20.82
N LEU A 372 -33.93 -17.29 -20.80
CA LEU A 372 -34.61 -17.69 -19.56
C LEU A 372 -33.65 -18.43 -18.62
N ALA A 373 -32.89 -19.41 -19.14
CA ALA A 373 -31.88 -20.09 -18.35
C ALA A 373 -30.80 -19.11 -17.85
N GLY A 374 -30.36 -18.16 -18.69
CA GLY A 374 -29.35 -17.20 -18.32
C GLY A 374 -29.79 -16.10 -17.36
N THR A 375 -31.10 -15.91 -17.18
CA THR A 375 -31.67 -14.94 -16.21
C THR A 375 -32.10 -15.59 -14.90
N MET A 376 -32.24 -16.90 -14.86
CA MET A 376 -32.62 -17.64 -13.65
C MET A 376 -31.43 -18.00 -12.77
N TYR A 377 -30.28 -18.34 -13.36
CA TYR A 377 -29.13 -18.84 -12.60
C TYR A 377 -28.06 -17.77 -12.35
N LEU A 378 -27.40 -17.87 -11.20
CA LEU A 378 -26.26 -17.04 -10.84
C LEU A 378 -24.94 -17.68 -11.29
N GLU A 379 -23.96 -16.83 -11.61
CA GLU A 379 -22.58 -17.26 -11.85
C GLU A 379 -22.02 -17.81 -10.54
N ARG A 380 -21.71 -19.12 -10.50
CA ARG A 380 -21.27 -19.82 -9.29
C ARG A 380 -19.79 -19.61 -8.98
N GLU A 381 -19.02 -19.06 -9.92
CA GLU A 381 -17.59 -18.79 -9.77
C GLU A 381 -17.34 -17.30 -9.51
N GLY A 382 -16.51 -17.02 -8.51
CA GLY A 382 -16.05 -15.66 -8.16
C GLY A 382 -16.46 -15.21 -6.77
N TRP A 383 -15.93 -14.06 -6.37
CA TRP A 383 -16.12 -13.48 -5.04
C TRP A 383 -17.04 -12.26 -5.10
N VAL A 384 -17.98 -12.19 -4.16
CA VAL A 384 -18.94 -11.08 -4.06
C VAL A 384 -18.82 -10.46 -2.69
N PHE A 385 -18.76 -9.12 -2.65
CA PHE A 385 -18.75 -8.37 -1.40
C PHE A 385 -20.19 -8.26 -0.86
N LEU A 386 -20.41 -8.78 0.34
CA LEU A 386 -21.70 -8.77 1.02
C LEU A 386 -21.63 -7.75 2.15
N GLU A 387 -22.27 -6.60 1.95
CA GLU A 387 -22.33 -5.55 2.96
C GLU A 387 -23.42 -5.84 3.99
N ASP A 388 -23.06 -5.92 5.27
CA ASP A 388 -23.98 -6.27 6.35
C ASP A 388 -25.19 -5.30 6.45
N SER A 389 -24.99 -4.03 6.08
CA SER A 389 -26.05 -3.01 6.02
C SER A 389 -27.17 -3.32 5.00
N LEU A 390 -26.84 -4.04 3.92
CA LEU A 390 -27.75 -4.39 2.83
C LEU A 390 -28.34 -5.79 3.02
N TRP A 391 -27.53 -6.72 3.50
CA TRP A 391 -27.89 -8.14 3.59
C TRP A 391 -28.45 -8.52 4.97
N GLY A 392 -27.94 -7.94 6.06
CA GLY A 392 -28.42 -8.12 7.44
C GLY A 392 -28.38 -9.57 7.95
N ASP A 393 -28.95 -9.79 9.13
CA ASP A 393 -28.87 -11.05 9.90
C ASP A 393 -29.42 -12.32 9.20
N LYS A 394 -30.12 -12.16 8.06
CA LYS A 394 -30.75 -13.26 7.30
C LYS A 394 -30.16 -13.38 5.90
N LEU A 395 -28.83 -13.36 5.81
CA LEU A 395 -28.09 -13.49 4.56
C LEU A 395 -28.51 -14.70 3.74
N GLU A 396 -28.61 -15.88 4.36
CA GLU A 396 -29.00 -17.14 3.71
C GLU A 396 -30.41 -17.08 3.11
N ALA A 397 -31.35 -16.44 3.81
CA ALA A 397 -32.71 -16.29 3.33
C ALA A 397 -32.77 -15.37 2.10
N LYS A 398 -32.03 -14.25 2.12
CA LYS A 398 -31.98 -13.29 1.00
C LYS A 398 -31.21 -13.82 -0.21
N LEU A 399 -30.08 -14.49 0.01
CA LEU A 399 -29.37 -15.20 -1.07
C LEU A 399 -30.27 -16.29 -1.66
N GLY A 400 -30.98 -16.99 -0.78
CA GLY A 400 -31.97 -18.00 -1.11
C GLY A 400 -33.22 -17.52 -1.85
N GLU A 401 -33.55 -16.23 -1.79
CA GLU A 401 -34.58 -15.60 -2.61
C GLU A 401 -34.07 -15.31 -4.04
N GLN A 402 -32.77 -15.12 -4.21
CA GLN A 402 -32.14 -14.85 -5.50
C GLN A 402 -31.82 -16.14 -6.28
N ASP A 403 -31.43 -17.19 -5.56
CA ASP A 403 -31.23 -18.56 -6.05
C ASP A 403 -31.51 -19.55 -4.92
N HIS A 404 -32.46 -20.46 -5.15
CA HIS A 404 -32.84 -21.52 -4.20
C HIS A 404 -31.60 -22.29 -3.72
N ASN A 405 -30.65 -22.57 -4.59
CA ASN A 405 -29.51 -23.43 -4.28
C ASN A 405 -28.57 -22.80 -3.24
N LEU A 406 -28.64 -21.47 -3.06
CA LEU A 406 -27.90 -20.75 -2.04
C LEU A 406 -28.54 -20.83 -0.64
N ARG A 407 -29.79 -21.35 -0.51
CA ARG A 407 -30.44 -21.60 0.81
C ARG A 407 -29.77 -22.70 1.61
N THR A 408 -29.12 -23.63 0.92
CA THR A 408 -28.55 -24.86 1.49
C THR A 408 -27.03 -24.85 1.49
N LEU A 409 -26.40 -23.68 1.33
CA LEU A 409 -24.96 -23.51 1.48
C LEU A 409 -24.57 -23.78 2.94
N THR A 410 -24.39 -25.04 3.29
CA THR A 410 -23.93 -25.48 4.62
C THR A 410 -22.45 -25.22 4.82
N LEU A 411 -21.69 -24.99 3.74
CA LEU A 411 -20.26 -24.71 3.74
C LEU A 411 -19.94 -23.66 2.67
N TRP A 412 -19.28 -22.57 3.09
CA TRP A 412 -18.63 -21.64 2.19
C TRP A 412 -17.27 -22.25 1.81
N GLY A 413 -17.04 -22.53 0.52
CA GLY A 413 -15.72 -22.93 0.01
C GLY A 413 -15.43 -24.43 -0.10
N SER A 414 -16.43 -25.29 -0.29
CA SER A 414 -16.16 -26.62 -0.84
C SER A 414 -15.99 -26.49 -2.36
N PHE A 415 -14.74 -26.43 -2.82
CA PHE A 415 -14.37 -26.65 -4.22
C PHE A 415 -14.61 -28.11 -4.62
#